data_AF-A0A1B7ZBM3-F1
#
_entry.id   AF-A0A1B7ZBM3-F1
#
_cell.length_a   1.000
_cell.length_b   1.000
_cell.length_c   1.000
_cell.angle_alpha   90.00
_cell.angle_beta   90.00
_cell.angle_gamma   90.00
#
_symmetry.space_group_name_H-M   'P 1'
#
loop_
_entity.id
_entity.type
_entity.pdbx_description
1 polymer ?
#
loop_
_entity_poly.entity_id
_entity_poly.type
_entity_poly.pdbx_seq_one_letter_code
_entity_poly.pdbx_strand_id
1 'polypeptide(L)'
;MKKDTIENLFNRLHDKIDFEEPNEGHQMRFLDKLNAANGVATLAPKKNYSWLRMAFVAAAITLLLTVGVFQLNTAYTIDKQVAKISPEASKTQFHFANLIEEQIKELNAEKSPETEKIINDTMLQLKKLQLDYDKMEQDLLNGGNSKLILSAMITNFQTRIDLLNEVMIQIENIKTIKNINDANYTI
;
A
#
# COMPACT_ATOMS: atom_id res chain seq x y z
N MET A 1 57.90 4.69 11.43
CA MET A 1 58.20 4.01 12.70
C MET A 1 59.35 3.04 12.46
N LYS A 2 60.48 3.20 13.16
CA LYS A 2 61.60 2.24 13.08
C LYS A 2 61.13 0.91 13.68
N LYS A 3 61.35 -0.19 12.97
CA LYS A 3 61.06 -1.54 13.47
C LYS A 3 62.12 -1.87 14.52
N ASP A 4 61.72 -1.93 15.79
CA ASP A 4 62.58 -2.48 16.85
C ASP A 4 62.75 -3.98 16.59
N THR A 5 63.89 -4.35 16.01
CA THR A 5 64.24 -5.75 15.77
C THR A 5 64.54 -6.46 17.09
N ILE A 6 64.39 -7.79 17.12
CA ILE A 6 64.76 -8.63 18.28
C ILE A 6 66.19 -8.30 18.75
N GLU A 7 67.09 -7.96 17.81
CA GLU A 7 68.43 -7.42 18.05
C GLU A 7 68.43 -6.26 19.04
N ASN A 8 67.59 -5.23 18.83
CA ASN A 8 67.49 -4.07 19.71
C ASN A 8 66.94 -4.44 21.09
N LEU A 9 66.07 -5.45 21.17
CA LEU A 9 65.59 -5.96 22.45
C LEU A 9 66.71 -6.63 23.24
N PHE A 10 67.48 -7.52 22.61
CA PHE A 10 68.61 -8.20 23.24
C PHE A 10 69.71 -7.21 23.64
N ASN A 11 70.04 -6.24 22.79
CA ASN A 11 71.03 -5.21 23.13
C ASN A 11 70.62 -4.38 24.36
N ARG A 12 69.33 -4.05 24.51
CA ARG A 12 68.83 -3.33 25.70
C ARG A 12 68.80 -4.18 26.97
N LEU A 13 68.68 -5.50 26.81
CA LEU A 13 68.57 -6.44 27.92
C LEU A 13 69.91 -7.09 28.27
N HIS A 14 70.96 -6.87 27.48
CA HIS A 14 72.25 -7.52 27.64
C HIS A 14 72.78 -7.45 29.09
N ASP A 15 72.72 -6.26 29.69
CA ASP A 15 73.18 -6.04 31.08
C ASP A 15 72.14 -6.37 32.16
N LYS A 16 70.93 -6.80 31.75
CA LYS A 16 69.80 -7.12 32.64
C LYS A 16 69.40 -8.60 32.59
N ILE A 17 70.07 -9.39 31.76
CA ILE A 17 69.86 -10.83 31.70
C ILE A 17 70.62 -11.42 32.88
N ASP A 18 69.85 -12.00 33.79
CA ASP A 18 70.38 -12.76 34.91
C ASP A 18 70.89 -14.12 34.40
N PHE A 19 72.12 -14.46 34.78
CA PHE A 19 72.76 -15.75 34.48
C PHE A 19 72.85 -16.65 35.72
N GLU A 20 72.32 -16.20 36.86
CA GLU A 20 72.27 -17.01 38.07
C GLU A 20 71.30 -18.19 37.90
N GLU A 21 71.69 -19.33 38.47
CA GLU A 21 70.84 -20.50 38.48
C GLU A 21 69.68 -20.28 39.49
N PRO A 22 68.43 -20.61 39.13
CA PRO A 22 67.32 -20.45 40.06
C PRO A 22 67.54 -21.23 41.36
N ASN A 23 67.13 -20.65 42.49
CA ASN A 23 67.16 -21.34 43.78
C ASN A 23 66.52 -22.73 43.71
N GLU A 24 67.11 -23.69 44.41
CA GLU A 24 66.64 -25.07 44.46
C GLU A 24 65.10 -25.15 44.68
N GLY A 25 64.49 -26.12 44.00
CA GLY A 25 63.03 -26.31 44.00
C GLY A 25 62.23 -25.33 43.14
N HIS A 26 62.87 -24.44 42.34
CA HIS A 26 62.17 -23.54 41.40
C HIS A 26 61.24 -24.30 40.45
N GLN A 27 61.72 -25.38 39.85
CA GLN A 27 60.93 -26.20 38.92
C GLN A 27 59.66 -26.74 39.58
N MET A 28 59.75 -27.16 40.85
CA MET A 28 58.62 -27.71 41.61
C MET A 28 57.59 -26.62 41.91
N ARG A 29 58.02 -25.44 42.40
CA ARG A 29 57.14 -24.28 42.61
C ARG A 29 56.49 -23.80 41.30
N PHE A 30 57.21 -23.87 40.19
CA PHE A 30 56.68 -23.53 38.87
C PHE A 30 55.60 -24.51 38.43
N LEU A 31 55.86 -25.82 38.55
CA LEU A 31 54.90 -26.88 38.26
C LEU A 31 53.66 -26.78 39.16
N ASP A 32 53.83 -26.53 40.45
CA ASP A 32 52.71 -26.33 41.38
C ASP A 32 51.85 -25.13 40.98
N LYS A 33 52.48 -24.01 40.58
CA LYS A 33 51.74 -22.82 40.11
C LYS A 33 51.03 -23.07 38.78
N LEU A 34 51.67 -23.81 37.86
CA LEU A 34 51.10 -24.18 36.57
C LEU A 34 49.90 -25.13 36.74
N ASN A 35 50.02 -26.11 37.64
CA ASN A 35 48.98 -27.09 37.90
C ASN A 35 47.83 -26.51 38.74
N ALA A 36 48.12 -25.59 39.67
CA ALA A 36 47.09 -24.86 40.41
C ALA A 36 46.30 -23.89 39.52
N ALA A 37 46.95 -23.32 38.50
CA ALA A 37 46.30 -22.57 37.44
C ALA A 37 45.70 -23.53 36.41
N ASN A 38 44.63 -24.24 36.78
CA ASN A 38 43.87 -25.09 35.86
C ASN A 38 43.58 -24.39 34.51
N GLY A 39 44.37 -24.70 33.48
CA GLY A 39 44.11 -24.54 32.05
C GLY A 39 43.67 -23.15 31.55
N VAL A 40 44.53 -22.50 30.75
CA VAL A 40 44.25 -21.53 29.66
C VAL A 40 42.91 -20.77 29.74
N ALA A 41 42.95 -19.45 29.96
CA ALA A 41 41.78 -18.57 29.94
C ALA A 41 40.77 -18.94 28.83
N THR A 42 39.64 -19.53 29.22
CA THR A 42 38.57 -19.88 28.27
C THR A 42 37.89 -18.58 27.83
N LEU A 43 38.15 -18.12 26.61
CA LEU A 43 37.34 -17.09 25.97
C LEU A 43 35.91 -17.65 25.87
N ALA A 44 34.93 -16.93 26.44
CA ALA A 44 33.53 -17.35 26.42
C ALA A 44 33.07 -17.74 25.00
N PRO A 45 32.27 -18.82 24.83
CA PRO A 45 31.87 -19.28 23.52
C PRO A 45 31.12 -18.17 22.77
N LYS A 46 31.64 -17.76 21.61
CA LYS A 46 30.99 -16.77 20.74
C LYS A 46 29.66 -17.35 20.25
N LYS A 47 28.55 -16.83 20.79
CA LYS A 47 27.19 -17.25 20.44
C LYS A 47 26.99 -17.14 18.92
N ASN A 48 26.82 -18.28 18.26
CA ASN A 48 26.77 -18.37 16.81
C ASN A 48 25.34 -18.09 16.32
N TYR A 49 25.07 -16.84 15.94
CA TYR A 49 23.75 -16.37 15.46
C TYR A 49 23.42 -16.80 14.02
N SER A 50 24.04 -17.87 13.51
CA SER A 50 23.87 -18.30 12.12
C SER A 50 22.41 -18.64 11.78
N TRP A 51 21.66 -19.25 12.72
CA TRP A 51 20.23 -19.47 12.58
C TRP A 51 19.47 -18.16 12.37
N LEU A 52 19.75 -17.13 13.19
CA LEU A 52 19.06 -15.84 13.08
C LEU A 52 19.33 -15.19 11.73
N ARG A 53 20.56 -15.27 11.21
CA ARG A 53 20.90 -14.77 9.87
C ARG A 53 20.10 -15.49 8.78
N MET A 54 19.99 -16.82 8.86
CA MET A 54 19.16 -17.60 7.93
C MET A 54 17.68 -17.25 8.04
N ALA A 55 17.17 -17.00 9.25
CA ALA A 55 15.80 -16.56 9.48
C ALA A 55 15.51 -15.19 8.88
N PHE A 56 16.45 -14.24 8.98
CA PHE A 56 16.31 -12.93 8.33
C PHE A 56 16.30 -13.04 6.80
N VAL A 57 17.17 -13.89 6.22
CA VAL A 57 17.19 -14.12 4.77
C VAL A 57 15.89 -14.77 4.30
N ALA A 58 15.41 -15.79 5.01
CA ALA A 58 14.14 -16.43 4.70
C ALA A 58 12.98 -15.44 4.77
N ALA A 59 12.90 -14.62 5.83
CA ALA A 59 11.87 -13.60 5.97
C ALA A 59 11.90 -12.56 4.83
N ALA A 60 13.09 -12.14 4.41
CA ALA A 60 13.25 -11.21 3.29
C ALA A 60 12.80 -11.83 1.96
N ILE A 61 13.16 -13.10 1.70
CA ILE A 61 12.71 -13.83 0.51
C ILE A 61 11.20 -14.02 0.53
N THR A 62 10.64 -14.44 1.67
CA THR A 62 9.19 -14.59 1.82
C THR A 62 8.48 -13.26 1.58
N LEU A 63 8.98 -12.15 2.14
CA LEU A 63 8.42 -10.81 1.94
C LEU A 63 8.43 -10.43 0.44
N LEU A 64 9.57 -10.60 -0.24
CA LEU A 64 9.70 -10.32 -1.67
C LEU A 64 8.78 -11.19 -2.52
N LEU A 65 8.63 -12.47 -2.17
CA LEU A 65 7.70 -13.37 -2.85
C LEU A 65 6.25 -12.97 -2.61
N THR A 66 5.86 -12.60 -1.38
CA THR A 66 4.49 -12.11 -1.12
C THR A 66 4.19 -10.82 -1.89
N VAL A 67 5.12 -9.86 -1.92
CA VAL A 67 4.94 -8.61 -2.67
C VAL A 67 4.91 -8.90 -4.18
N GLY A 68 5.80 -9.76 -4.67
CA GLY A 68 5.87 -10.15 -6.08
C GLY A 68 4.62 -10.88 -6.54
N VAL A 69 4.14 -11.86 -5.77
CA VAL A 69 2.89 -12.58 -6.06
C VAL A 69 1.69 -11.63 -6.03
N PHE A 70 1.64 -10.67 -5.09
CA PHE A 70 0.56 -9.68 -5.03
C PHE A 70 0.55 -8.74 -6.25
N GLN A 71 1.73 -8.31 -6.72
CA GLN A 71 1.84 -7.49 -7.95
C GLN A 71 1.41 -8.27 -9.20
N LEU A 72 1.88 -9.51 -9.34
CA LEU A 72 1.58 -10.37 -10.48
C LEU A 72 0.12 -10.90 -10.46
N ASN A 73 -0.54 -10.96 -9.30
CA ASN A 73 -1.97 -11.26 -9.16
C ASN A 73 -2.88 -10.04 -9.38
N THR A 74 -2.44 -9.05 -10.15
CA THR A 74 -3.39 -8.07 -10.69
C THR A 74 -4.15 -8.71 -11.84
N ALA A 75 -5.20 -9.49 -11.51
CA ALA A 75 -6.26 -9.77 -12.47
C ALA A 75 -6.63 -8.45 -13.16
N TYR A 76 -6.70 -8.44 -14.50
CA TYR A 76 -7.07 -7.24 -15.22
C TYR A 76 -8.38 -6.71 -14.64
N THR A 77 -8.39 -5.47 -14.15
CA THR A 77 -9.63 -4.83 -13.71
C THR A 77 -10.63 -4.86 -14.86
N ILE A 78 -11.94 -4.92 -14.55
CA ILE A 78 -13.01 -4.92 -15.57
C ILE A 78 -12.78 -3.76 -16.56
N ASP A 79 -12.44 -2.57 -16.06
CA ASP A 79 -12.08 -1.40 -16.87
C ASP A 79 -10.95 -1.68 -17.88
N LYS A 80 -9.88 -2.37 -17.48
CA LYS A 80 -8.76 -2.71 -18.37
C LYS A 80 -9.16 -3.74 -19.42
N GLN A 81 -10.09 -4.64 -19.09
CA GLN A 81 -10.60 -5.63 -20.03
C GLN A 81 -11.57 -4.99 -21.03
N VAL A 82 -12.48 -4.14 -20.56
CA VAL A 82 -13.38 -3.34 -21.40
C VAL A 82 -12.59 -2.41 -22.31
N ALA A 83 -11.55 -1.73 -21.81
CA ALA A 83 -10.69 -0.85 -22.62
C ALA A 83 -9.96 -1.58 -23.76
N LYS A 84 -9.69 -2.88 -23.63
CA LYS A 84 -9.12 -3.68 -24.72
C LYS A 84 -10.15 -3.98 -25.81
N ILE A 85 -11.43 -4.09 -25.46
CA ILE A 85 -12.53 -4.37 -26.39
C ILE A 85 -13.00 -3.07 -27.05
N SER A 86 -13.20 -2.02 -26.26
CA SER A 86 -13.57 -0.68 -26.72
C SER A 86 -12.84 0.40 -25.92
N PRO A 87 -11.76 0.95 -26.48
CA PRO A 87 -11.08 2.11 -25.92
C PRO A 87 -12.02 3.32 -25.78
N GLU A 88 -12.98 3.48 -26.71
CA GLU A 88 -13.95 4.57 -26.71
C GLU A 88 -14.91 4.46 -25.52
N ALA A 89 -15.39 3.26 -25.20
CA ALA A 89 -16.24 3.01 -24.04
C ALA A 89 -15.55 3.39 -22.73
N SER A 90 -14.28 2.99 -22.59
CA SER A 90 -13.47 3.31 -21.41
C SER A 90 -13.20 4.81 -21.28
N LYS A 91 -12.90 5.52 -22.38
CA LYS A 91 -12.78 6.98 -22.37
C LYS A 91 -14.10 7.65 -22.00
N THR A 92 -15.20 7.17 -22.56
CA THR A 92 -16.56 7.67 -22.29
C THR A 92 -16.89 7.53 -20.80
N GLN A 93 -16.62 6.36 -20.21
CA GLN A 93 -16.77 6.13 -18.78
C GLN A 93 -15.94 7.10 -17.94
N PHE A 94 -14.67 7.28 -18.28
CA PHE A 94 -13.79 8.22 -17.58
C PHE A 94 -14.33 9.65 -17.62
N HIS A 95 -14.80 10.12 -18.79
CA HIS A 95 -15.33 11.48 -18.93
C HIS A 95 -16.67 11.67 -18.20
N PHE A 96 -17.62 10.74 -18.37
CA PHE A 96 -18.97 10.90 -17.83
C PHE A 96 -19.09 10.54 -16.35
N ALA A 97 -18.25 9.65 -15.82
CA ALA A 97 -18.26 9.32 -14.39
C ALA A 97 -17.99 10.56 -13.53
N ASN A 98 -16.96 11.35 -13.90
CA ASN A 98 -16.61 12.57 -13.16
C ASN A 98 -17.74 13.62 -13.23
N LEU A 99 -18.34 13.81 -14.41
CA LEU A 99 -19.45 14.75 -14.59
C LEU A 99 -20.68 14.36 -13.78
N ILE A 100 -21.01 13.07 -13.76
CA ILE A 100 -22.16 12.56 -12.99
C ILE A 100 -21.90 12.68 -11.50
N GLU A 101 -20.68 12.40 -11.04
CA GLU A 101 -20.30 12.56 -9.63
C GLU A 101 -20.41 14.03 -9.19
N GLU A 102 -19.94 14.96 -10.01
CA GLU A 102 -20.07 16.40 -9.78
C GLU A 102 -21.55 16.83 -9.68
N GLN A 103 -22.39 16.42 -10.64
CA GLN A 103 -23.82 16.72 -10.62
C GLN A 103 -24.56 16.09 -9.44
N ILE A 104 -24.17 14.88 -9.02
CA ILE A 104 -24.73 14.24 -7.81
C ILE A 104 -24.36 15.07 -6.57
N LYS A 105 -23.15 15.62 -6.50
CA LYS A 105 -22.72 16.48 -5.40
C LYS A 105 -23.53 17.78 -5.37
N GLU A 106 -23.72 18.41 -6.52
CA GLU A 106 -24.59 19.59 -6.65
C GLU A 106 -26.02 19.27 -6.22
N LEU A 107 -26.60 18.17 -6.71
CA LEU A 107 -27.94 17.73 -6.34
C LEU A 107 -28.10 17.51 -4.82
N ASN A 108 -27.11 16.89 -4.18
CA ASN A 108 -27.15 16.67 -2.73
C ASN A 108 -26.99 17.97 -1.92
N ALA A 109 -26.29 18.97 -2.47
CA ALA A 109 -26.20 20.29 -1.82
C ALA A 109 -27.56 21.00 -1.76
N GLU A 110 -28.50 20.61 -2.63
CA GLU A 110 -29.85 21.16 -2.67
C GLU A 110 -30.86 20.51 -1.72
N LYS A 111 -30.37 19.65 -0.81
CA LYS A 111 -31.21 18.92 0.12
C LYS A 111 -31.86 19.86 1.16
N SER A 112 -33.19 19.84 1.19
CA SER A 112 -34.05 20.50 2.17
C SER A 112 -35.27 19.61 2.47
N PRO A 113 -36.09 19.91 3.50
CA PRO A 113 -37.31 19.15 3.78
C PRO A 113 -38.26 19.03 2.57
N GLU A 114 -38.29 20.04 1.71
CA GLU A 114 -39.15 20.11 0.53
C GLU A 114 -38.58 19.33 -0.68
N THR A 115 -37.25 19.22 -0.78
CA THR A 115 -36.57 18.57 -1.92
C THR A 115 -36.09 17.16 -1.58
N GLU A 116 -36.09 16.75 -0.31
CA GLU A 116 -35.52 15.47 0.13
C GLU A 116 -36.16 14.27 -0.58
N LYS A 117 -37.48 14.26 -0.77
CA LYS A 117 -38.17 13.15 -1.43
C LYS A 117 -37.69 12.96 -2.87
N ILE A 118 -37.69 14.03 -3.67
CA ILE A 118 -37.28 13.94 -5.08
C ILE A 118 -35.79 13.59 -5.20
N ILE A 119 -34.93 14.13 -4.34
CA ILE A 119 -33.50 13.78 -4.32
C ILE A 119 -33.30 12.29 -4.00
N ASN A 120 -33.97 11.78 -2.97
CA ASN A 120 -33.84 10.37 -2.59
C ASN A 120 -34.35 9.43 -3.70
N ASP A 121 -35.50 9.74 -4.30
CA ASP A 121 -36.07 9.00 -5.42
C ASP A 121 -35.10 8.98 -6.62
N THR A 122 -34.45 10.12 -6.91
CA THR A 122 -33.43 10.24 -7.97
C THR A 122 -32.18 9.42 -7.67
N MET A 123 -31.69 9.41 -6.44
CA MET A 123 -30.53 8.60 -6.06
C MET A 123 -30.79 7.10 -6.24
N LEU A 124 -32.02 6.64 -5.97
CA LEU A 124 -32.41 5.25 -6.24
C LEU A 124 -32.42 4.93 -7.73
N GLN A 125 -32.92 5.84 -8.57
CA GLN A 125 -32.93 5.67 -10.02
C GLN A 125 -31.51 5.66 -10.61
N LEU A 126 -30.64 6.57 -10.16
CA LEU A 126 -29.22 6.60 -10.56
C LEU A 126 -28.51 5.30 -10.18
N LYS A 127 -28.80 4.74 -9.01
CA LYS A 127 -28.26 3.45 -8.59
C LYS A 127 -28.71 2.31 -9.50
N LYS A 128 -29.98 2.30 -9.93
CA LYS A 128 -30.48 1.31 -10.88
C LYS A 128 -29.74 1.42 -12.23
N LEU A 129 -29.59 2.64 -12.75
CA LEU A 129 -28.87 2.90 -13.99
C LEU A 129 -27.40 2.45 -13.90
N GLN A 130 -26.74 2.67 -12.75
CA GLN A 130 -25.38 2.17 -12.52
C GLN A 130 -25.32 0.63 -12.56
N LEU A 131 -26.26 -0.07 -11.90
CA LEU A 131 -26.28 -1.54 -11.92
C LEU A 131 -26.50 -2.09 -13.33
N ASP A 132 -27.35 -1.44 -14.12
CA ASP A 132 -27.56 -1.81 -15.53
C ASP A 132 -26.27 -1.60 -16.35
N TYR A 133 -25.50 -0.55 -16.05
CA TYR A 133 -24.18 -0.31 -16.67
C TYR A 133 -23.17 -1.40 -16.32
N ASP A 134 -23.03 -1.74 -15.04
CA ASP A 134 -22.12 -2.79 -14.58
C ASP A 134 -22.44 -4.14 -15.24
N LYS A 135 -23.73 -4.43 -15.44
CA LYS A 135 -24.17 -5.61 -16.17
C LYS A 135 -23.76 -5.57 -17.65
N MET A 136 -23.88 -4.42 -18.31
CA MET A 136 -23.44 -4.26 -19.70
C MET A 136 -21.94 -4.44 -19.86
N GLU A 137 -21.12 -4.01 -18.90
CA GLU A 137 -19.68 -4.33 -18.90
C GLU A 137 -19.45 -5.84 -18.89
N GLN A 138 -20.17 -6.59 -18.04
CA GLN A 138 -20.08 -8.05 -18.01
C GLN A 138 -20.54 -8.68 -19.32
N ASP A 139 -21.67 -8.23 -19.87
CA ASP A 139 -22.19 -8.74 -21.15
C ASP A 139 -21.20 -8.47 -22.30
N LEU A 140 -20.48 -7.34 -22.27
CA LEU A 140 -19.43 -7.01 -23.23
C LEU A 140 -18.24 -7.97 -23.10
N LEU A 141 -17.79 -8.24 -21.86
CA LEU A 141 -16.69 -9.17 -21.58
C LEU A 141 -17.05 -10.62 -21.94
N ASN A 142 -18.31 -11.00 -21.78
CA ASN A 142 -18.82 -12.34 -22.12
C ASN A 142 -19.04 -12.55 -23.62
N GLY A 143 -18.66 -11.59 -24.47
CA GLY A 143 -18.75 -11.70 -25.94
C GLY A 143 -20.13 -11.40 -26.50
N GLY A 144 -20.96 -10.62 -25.79
CA GLY A 144 -22.20 -10.10 -26.32
C GLY A 144 -21.99 -9.15 -27.51
N ASN A 145 -23.08 -8.74 -28.18
CA ASN A 145 -22.99 -7.87 -29.35
C ASN A 145 -22.44 -6.49 -28.97
N SER A 146 -21.13 -6.28 -29.19
CA SER A 146 -20.41 -5.10 -28.71
C SER A 146 -21.05 -3.80 -29.22
N LYS A 147 -21.49 -3.74 -30.47
CA LYS A 147 -22.10 -2.52 -31.02
C LYS A 147 -23.38 -2.14 -30.29
N LEU A 148 -24.25 -3.11 -30.02
CA LEU A 148 -25.51 -2.87 -29.31
C LEU A 148 -25.26 -2.53 -27.83
N ILE A 149 -24.35 -3.27 -27.18
CA ILE A 149 -24.02 -3.05 -25.77
C ILE A 149 -23.39 -1.67 -25.57
N LEU A 150 -22.41 -1.30 -26.40
CA LEU A 150 -21.78 0.02 -26.35
C LEU A 150 -22.78 1.15 -26.58
N SER A 151 -23.72 0.98 -27.52
CA SER A 151 -24.80 1.94 -27.73
C SER A 151 -25.66 2.09 -26.47
N ALA A 152 -26.00 0.98 -25.81
CA ALA A 152 -26.81 1.00 -24.58
C ALA A 152 -26.04 1.61 -23.39
N MET A 153 -24.72 1.38 -23.30
CA MET A 153 -23.85 2.03 -22.31
C MET A 153 -23.83 3.55 -22.48
N ILE A 154 -23.76 4.04 -23.73
CA ILE A 154 -23.84 5.47 -24.04
C ILE A 154 -25.22 6.02 -23.66
N THR A 155 -26.30 5.33 -24.04
CA THR A 155 -27.66 5.73 -23.68
C THR A 155 -27.86 5.78 -22.16
N ASN A 156 -27.26 4.87 -21.41
CA ASN A 156 -27.32 4.87 -19.95
C ASN A 156 -26.68 6.14 -19.35
N PHE A 157 -25.51 6.56 -19.83
CA PHE A 157 -24.90 7.82 -19.40
C PHE A 157 -25.78 9.02 -19.72
N GLN A 158 -26.31 9.10 -20.95
CA GLN A 158 -27.24 10.16 -21.35
C GLN A 158 -28.46 10.20 -20.44
N THR A 159 -29.06 9.05 -20.16
CA THR A 159 -30.24 8.93 -19.28
C THR A 159 -29.94 9.44 -17.87
N ARG A 160 -28.76 9.15 -17.32
CA ARG A 160 -28.37 9.64 -15.99
C ARG A 160 -28.22 11.16 -15.96
N ILE A 161 -27.61 11.73 -17.00
CA ILE A 161 -27.42 13.18 -17.14
C ILE A 161 -28.77 13.88 -17.31
N ASP A 162 -29.64 13.35 -18.16
CA ASP A 162 -30.97 13.91 -18.39
C ASP A 162 -31.80 13.89 -17.11
N LEU A 163 -31.76 12.77 -16.36
CA LEU A 163 -32.43 12.66 -15.05
C LEU A 163 -31.91 13.71 -14.06
N LEU A 164 -30.59 13.87 -13.95
CA LEU A 164 -29.98 14.86 -13.04
C LEU A 164 -30.40 16.29 -13.39
N ASN A 165 -30.38 16.64 -14.68
CA ASN A 165 -30.80 17.95 -15.17
C ASN A 165 -32.28 18.21 -14.90
N GLU A 166 -33.16 17.23 -15.20
CA GLU A 166 -34.60 17.37 -14.98
C GLU A 166 -34.92 17.59 -13.50
N VAL A 167 -34.27 16.83 -12.61
CA VAL A 167 -34.48 16.94 -11.17
C VAL A 167 -33.97 18.28 -10.63
N MET A 168 -32.86 18.80 -11.16
CA MET A 168 -32.36 20.11 -10.78
C MET A 168 -33.38 21.22 -11.11
N ILE A 169 -33.96 21.17 -12.32
CA ILE A 169 -35.03 22.10 -12.74
C ILE A 169 -36.25 21.97 -11.81
N GLN A 170 -36.64 20.76 -11.44
CA GLN A 170 -37.77 20.54 -10.51
C GLN A 170 -37.48 21.12 -9.12
N ILE A 171 -36.25 20.99 -8.63
CA ILE A 171 -35.82 21.59 -7.36
C ILE A 171 -35.89 23.11 -7.39
N GLU A 172 -35.42 23.75 -8.46
CA GLU A 172 -35.51 25.20 -8.63
C GLU A 172 -36.97 25.69 -8.62
N ASN A 173 -37.86 24.95 -9.28
CA ASN A 173 -39.30 25.23 -9.28
C ASN A 173 -39.91 25.12 -7.88
N ILE A 174 -39.57 24.07 -7.12
CA ILE A 174 -40.04 23.87 -5.73
C ILE A 174 -39.61 25.07 -4.85
N LYS A 175 -38.35 25.49 -4.96
CA LYS A 175 -37.82 26.64 -4.21
C LYS A 175 -38.51 27.95 -4.56
N THR A 176 -38.76 28.18 -5.84
CA THR A 176 -39.44 29.40 -6.33
C THR A 176 -40.86 29.50 -5.78
N ILE A 177 -41.61 28.40 -5.78
CA ILE A 177 -42.97 28.34 -5.23
C ILE A 177 -42.97 28.63 -3.72
N LYS A 178 -42.01 28.07 -2.96
CA LYS A 178 -41.87 28.35 -1.53
C LYS A 178 -41.63 29.84 -1.25
N ASN A 179 -40.69 30.46 -1.96
CA ASN A 179 -40.38 31.88 -1.78
C ASN A 179 -41.59 32.79 -2.02
N ILE A 180 -42.42 32.49 -3.02
CA ILE A 180 -43.64 33.26 -3.31
C ILE A 180 -44.65 33.11 -2.16
N ASN A 181 -44.84 31.89 -1.66
CA ASN A 181 -45.75 31.64 -0.55
C ASN A 181 -45.30 32.39 0.72
N ASP A 182 -44.02 32.29 1.09
CA ASP A 182 -43.47 32.96 2.27
C ASP A 182 -43.61 34.49 2.18
N ALA A 183 -43.41 35.08 1.00
CA ALA A 183 -43.61 36.51 0.77
C ALA A 183 -45.07 36.95 0.96
N ASN A 184 -46.04 36.14 0.54
CA ASN A 184 -47.47 36.46 0.66
C ASN A 184 -48.00 36.35 2.11
N TYR A 185 -47.35 35.59 2.99
CA TYR A 185 -47.73 35.48 4.40
C TYR A 185 -47.10 36.55 5.31
N THR A 186 -46.18 37.36 4.79
CA THR A 186 -45.48 38.40 5.57
C THR A 186 -46.07 39.81 5.36
N ILE A 187 -47.20 39.92 4.64
CA ILE A 187 -47.91 41.17 4.34
C ILE A 187 -49.19 41.28 5.17
#